data_AF-A0A7C9VR54-F1
#
_entry.id   AF-A0A7C9VR54-F1
#
_cell.length_a   1.000
_cell.length_b   1.000
_cell.length_c   1.000
_cell.angle_alpha   90.00
_cell.angle_beta   90.00
_cell.angle_gamma   90.00
#
_symmetry.space_group_name_H-M   'P 1'
#
loop_
_entity.id
_entity.type
_entity.pdbx_description
1 polymer ?
#
loop_
_entity_poly.entity_id
_entity_poly.type
_entity_poly.pdbx_seq_one_letter_code
_entity_poly.pdbx_strand_id
1 'polypeptide(L)'
;MPSRHTTVGPERAPHRSFLYAMGLSAREIAQPFVGVVTTWNEAAPCNISLSRQAQVVKKGVAAAGGTPREFTTITVTDGIAMGHAGMKASLVSREVIADSVELSVRGHCYDALVGLAGCDKTLPGLMMAMLRLNVPSVFLYGGSILPGRFRGKDVTVLDVFEAVGANAAGTMSDADLAELETVACPSAGSCGGQYTANSMAYVSEAIGLALPGSA
;
A
#
# COMPACT_ATOMS: atom_id res chain seq x y z
N MET A 1 13.96 -5.42 -22.13
CA MET A 1 12.73 -5.47 -21.34
C MET A 1 12.56 -6.87 -20.78
N PRO A 2 12.59 -7.07 -19.45
CA PRO A 2 12.40 -8.36 -18.80
C PRO A 2 11.24 -9.21 -19.35
N SER A 3 10.09 -8.61 -19.68
CA SER A 3 8.90 -9.34 -20.14
C SER A 3 9.12 -10.14 -21.42
N ARG A 4 10.17 -9.82 -22.19
CA ARG A 4 10.52 -10.56 -23.40
C ARG A 4 10.95 -12.00 -23.12
N HIS A 5 11.41 -12.30 -21.89
CA HIS A 5 11.71 -13.66 -21.45
C HIS A 5 10.49 -14.58 -21.38
N THR A 6 9.27 -14.03 -21.32
CA THR A 6 8.01 -14.79 -21.26
C THR A 6 7.08 -14.53 -22.44
N THR A 7 7.44 -13.61 -23.35
CA THR A 7 6.53 -13.17 -24.42
C THR A 7 7.07 -13.36 -25.84
N VAL A 8 8.39 -13.35 -26.06
CA VAL A 8 8.98 -13.38 -27.42
C VAL A 8 9.60 -14.73 -27.74
N GLY A 9 9.35 -15.24 -28.94
CA GLY A 9 9.91 -16.49 -29.44
C GLY A 9 8.92 -17.67 -29.39
N PRO A 10 9.11 -18.68 -30.25
CA PRO A 10 8.25 -19.86 -30.28
C PRO A 10 8.28 -20.63 -28.95
N GLU A 11 9.42 -20.69 -28.28
CA GLU A 11 9.59 -21.39 -27.00
C GLU A 11 8.82 -20.75 -25.84
N ARG A 12 8.33 -19.52 -26.02
CA ARG A 12 7.47 -18.83 -25.05
C ARG A 12 5.97 -19.03 -25.30
N ALA A 13 5.59 -19.88 -26.26
CA ALA A 13 4.18 -20.21 -26.50
C ALA A 13 3.44 -20.73 -25.25
N PRO A 14 4.03 -21.57 -24.36
CA PRO A 14 3.37 -21.96 -23.12
C PRO A 14 3.11 -20.78 -22.18
N HIS A 15 4.03 -19.84 -22.07
CA HIS A 15 3.85 -18.64 -21.23
C HIS A 15 2.73 -17.76 -21.80
N ARG A 16 2.72 -17.54 -23.12
CA ARG A 16 1.66 -16.77 -23.79
C ARG A 16 0.29 -17.43 -23.69
N SER A 17 0.18 -18.76 -23.61
CA SER A 17 -1.12 -19.41 -23.47
C SER A 17 -1.80 -19.05 -22.14
N PHE A 18 -1.04 -18.93 -21.04
CA PHE A 18 -1.56 -18.38 -19.78
C PHE A 18 -2.00 -16.93 -19.93
N LEU A 19 -1.24 -16.11 -20.67
CA LEU A 19 -1.61 -14.70 -20.91
C LEU A 19 -2.90 -14.58 -21.75
N TYR A 20 -3.06 -15.39 -22.79
CA TYR A 20 -4.28 -15.46 -23.59
C TYR A 20 -5.47 -15.98 -22.79
N ALA A 21 -5.26 -16.95 -21.89
CA ALA A 21 -6.32 -17.45 -21.00
C ALA A 21 -6.83 -16.36 -20.03
N MET A 22 -6.00 -15.35 -19.72
CA MET A 22 -6.41 -14.16 -18.97
C MET A 22 -7.08 -13.08 -19.84
N GLY A 23 -7.29 -13.35 -21.13
CA GLY A 23 -7.96 -12.43 -22.05
C GLY A 23 -7.05 -11.37 -22.69
N LEU A 24 -5.72 -11.48 -22.54
CA LEU A 24 -4.81 -10.50 -23.16
C LEU A 24 -4.72 -10.73 -24.67
N SER A 25 -4.78 -9.64 -25.43
CA SER A 25 -4.53 -9.66 -26.87
C SER A 25 -3.04 -9.80 -27.20
N ALA A 26 -2.72 -10.22 -28.42
CA ALA A 26 -1.33 -10.26 -28.90
C ALA A 26 -0.65 -8.88 -28.82
N ARG A 27 -1.42 -7.80 -29.01
CA ARG A 27 -0.96 -6.42 -28.87
C ARG A 27 -0.54 -6.13 -27.43
N GLU A 28 -1.36 -6.47 -26.44
CA GLU A 28 -1.06 -6.27 -25.03
C GLU A 28 0.11 -7.14 -24.57
N ILE A 29 0.23 -8.36 -25.07
CA ILE A 29 1.38 -9.23 -24.79
C ILE A 29 2.68 -8.62 -25.34
N ALA A 30 2.62 -7.86 -26.44
CA ALA A 30 3.77 -7.18 -27.01
C ALA A 30 4.12 -5.85 -26.32
N GLN A 31 3.26 -5.32 -25.45
CA GLN A 31 3.53 -4.10 -24.69
C GLN A 31 4.47 -4.36 -23.49
N PRO A 32 5.01 -3.31 -22.83
CA PRO A 32 5.70 -3.46 -21.56
C PRO A 32 4.74 -3.93 -20.46
N PHE A 33 5.14 -4.89 -19.65
CA PHE A 33 4.35 -5.35 -18.50
C PHE A 33 4.65 -4.48 -17.30
N VAL A 34 3.63 -3.82 -16.76
CA VAL A 34 3.76 -2.95 -15.59
C VAL A 34 3.06 -3.60 -14.41
N GLY A 35 3.84 -4.01 -13.41
CA GLY A 35 3.29 -4.49 -12.14
C GLY A 35 2.56 -3.35 -11.43
N VAL A 36 1.34 -3.59 -10.98
CA VAL A 36 0.59 -2.67 -10.11
C VAL A 36 0.41 -3.37 -8.78
N VAL A 37 1.32 -3.10 -7.84
CA VAL A 37 1.30 -3.76 -6.53
C VAL A 37 0.58 -2.91 -5.51
N THR A 38 -0.33 -3.54 -4.77
CA THR A 38 -1.04 -2.91 -3.65
C THR A 38 -0.72 -3.62 -2.36
N THR A 39 -0.86 -2.91 -1.25
CA THR A 39 -0.92 -3.52 0.08
C THR A 39 -2.37 -3.48 0.63
N TRP A 40 -3.34 -3.65 -0.28
CA TRP A 40 -4.76 -3.60 0.07
C TRP A 40 -5.18 -4.81 0.91
N ASN A 41 -5.93 -4.55 1.97
CA ASN A 41 -6.71 -5.53 2.71
C ASN A 41 -7.80 -4.82 3.52
N GLU A 42 -8.65 -5.61 4.16
CA GLU A 42 -9.73 -5.13 5.04
C GLU A 42 -9.32 -5.09 6.52
N ALA A 43 -8.02 -5.15 6.81
CA ALA A 43 -7.55 -5.20 8.19
C ALA A 43 -7.60 -3.84 8.88
N ALA A 44 -7.47 -2.73 8.14
CA ALA A 44 -7.43 -1.39 8.72
C ALA A 44 -7.76 -0.28 7.71
N PRO A 45 -8.25 0.88 8.17
CA PRO A 45 -8.61 2.01 7.30
C PRO A 45 -7.45 2.52 6.43
N CYS A 46 -6.20 2.31 6.85
CA CYS A 46 -5.01 2.71 6.10
C CYS A 46 -4.92 2.07 4.71
N ASN A 47 -5.55 0.90 4.49
CA ASN A 47 -5.33 0.08 3.31
C ASN A 47 -6.57 -0.06 2.42
N ILE A 48 -7.78 0.19 2.93
CA ILE A 48 -9.03 -0.14 2.25
C ILE A 48 -9.27 0.66 0.95
N SER A 49 -8.66 1.84 0.83
CA SER A 49 -8.74 2.68 -0.38
C SER A 49 -7.80 2.22 -1.51
N LEU A 50 -6.81 1.38 -1.21
CA LEU A 50 -5.75 1.03 -2.16
C LEU A 50 -6.27 0.23 -3.36
N SER A 51 -7.30 -0.63 -3.18
CA SER A 51 -7.87 -1.42 -4.28
C SER A 51 -8.49 -0.52 -5.36
N ARG A 52 -9.31 0.47 -4.98
CA ARG A 52 -9.90 1.40 -5.96
C ARG A 52 -8.82 2.26 -6.63
N GLN A 53 -7.79 2.67 -5.90
CA GLN A 53 -6.67 3.45 -6.46
C GLN A 53 -5.89 2.61 -7.48
N ALA A 54 -5.67 1.33 -7.22
CA ALA A 54 -5.03 0.41 -8.16
C ALA A 54 -5.82 0.28 -9.46
N GLN A 55 -7.15 0.24 -9.39
CA GLN A 55 -7.97 0.24 -10.62
C GLN A 55 -7.78 1.51 -11.45
N VAL A 56 -7.57 2.67 -10.81
CA VAL A 56 -7.25 3.92 -11.52
C VAL A 56 -5.85 3.87 -12.12
N VAL A 57 -4.85 3.38 -11.37
CA VAL A 57 -3.47 3.21 -11.87
C VAL A 57 -3.44 2.30 -13.10
N LYS A 58 -4.16 1.17 -13.09
CA LYS A 58 -4.23 0.26 -14.24
C LYS A 58 -4.77 0.94 -15.49
N LYS A 59 -5.80 1.79 -15.34
CA LYS A 59 -6.32 2.59 -16.47
C LYS A 59 -5.26 3.53 -17.02
N GLY A 60 -4.49 4.20 -16.15
CA GLY A 60 -3.38 5.06 -16.55
C GLY A 60 -2.29 4.31 -17.32
N VAL A 61 -1.87 3.15 -16.81
CA VAL A 61 -0.90 2.26 -17.48
C VAL A 61 -1.39 1.84 -18.86
N ALA A 62 -2.64 1.37 -18.97
CA ALA A 62 -3.23 0.95 -20.24
C ALA A 62 -3.31 2.10 -21.24
N ALA A 63 -3.74 3.28 -20.79
CA ALA A 63 -3.80 4.49 -21.62
C ALA A 63 -2.42 4.93 -22.14
N ALA A 64 -1.35 4.69 -21.37
CA ALA A 64 0.03 4.98 -21.76
C ALA A 64 0.67 3.87 -22.63
N GLY A 65 -0.08 2.82 -22.98
CA GLY A 65 0.41 1.74 -23.85
C GLY A 65 1.21 0.65 -23.14
N GLY A 66 1.10 0.53 -21.81
CA GLY A 66 1.57 -0.62 -21.03
C GLY A 66 0.47 -1.62 -20.73
N THR A 67 0.84 -2.84 -20.39
CA THR A 67 -0.09 -3.90 -19.96
C THR A 67 -0.04 -4.03 -18.44
N PRO A 68 -1.07 -3.55 -17.71
CA PRO A 68 -1.06 -3.57 -16.25
C PRO A 68 -1.26 -4.99 -15.69
N ARG A 69 -0.43 -5.36 -14.73
CA ARG A 69 -0.49 -6.64 -14.00
C ARG A 69 -0.65 -6.38 -12.50
N GLU A 70 -1.90 -6.38 -12.04
CA GLU A 70 -2.21 -6.14 -10.64
C GLU A 70 -1.90 -7.35 -9.77
N PHE A 71 -1.34 -7.11 -8.59
CA PHE A 71 -1.22 -8.09 -7.52
C PHE A 71 -1.19 -7.40 -6.15
N THR A 72 -1.38 -8.18 -5.08
CA THR A 72 -1.37 -7.67 -3.70
C THR A 72 -0.27 -8.34 -2.88
N THR A 73 0.22 -7.63 -1.87
CA THR A 73 1.05 -8.18 -0.80
C THR A 73 0.43 -7.87 0.57
N ILE A 74 0.93 -8.54 1.61
CA ILE A 74 0.42 -8.46 2.97
C ILE A 74 0.55 -7.05 3.58
N THR A 75 -0.16 -6.82 4.69
CA THR A 75 0.06 -5.67 5.57
C THR A 75 -0.20 -6.08 7.00
N VAL A 76 0.67 -5.64 7.92
CA VAL A 76 0.41 -5.64 9.36
C VAL A 76 0.11 -4.21 9.77
N THR A 77 -0.97 -4.01 10.53
CA THR A 77 -1.39 -2.69 10.99
C THR A 77 -0.87 -2.44 12.39
N ASP A 78 0.07 -1.50 12.53
CA ASP A 78 0.65 -1.12 13.83
C ASP A 78 -0.43 -0.67 14.82
N GLY A 79 -1.41 0.11 14.35
CA GLY A 79 -2.60 0.54 15.10
C GLY A 79 -3.30 -0.59 15.86
N ILE A 80 -3.47 -1.74 15.21
CA ILE A 80 -4.17 -2.90 15.76
C ILE A 80 -3.21 -3.79 16.56
N ALA A 81 -1.97 -3.95 16.10
CA ALA A 81 -1.00 -4.84 16.73
C ALA A 81 -0.44 -4.30 18.07
N MET A 82 -0.66 -3.01 18.36
CA MET A 82 -0.18 -2.35 19.57
C MET A 82 -0.75 -2.98 20.85
N GLY A 83 0.08 -3.07 21.88
CA GLY A 83 -0.34 -3.53 23.21
C GLY A 83 -0.42 -5.06 23.40
N HIS A 84 -0.10 -5.87 22.39
CA HIS A 84 -0.09 -7.33 22.52
C HIS A 84 1.01 -8.00 21.67
N ALA A 85 1.10 -9.33 21.73
CA ALA A 85 2.16 -10.12 21.08
C ALA A 85 2.26 -9.93 19.55
N GLY A 86 1.21 -9.41 18.91
CA GLY A 86 1.15 -9.14 17.47
C GLY A 86 2.14 -8.07 17.02
N MET A 87 2.55 -7.15 17.90
CA MET A 87 3.54 -6.12 17.57
C MET A 87 4.88 -6.70 17.08
N LYS A 88 5.21 -7.94 17.47
CA LYS A 88 6.39 -8.66 16.97
C LYS A 88 6.35 -8.91 15.45
N ALA A 89 5.17 -8.89 14.84
CA ALA A 89 4.98 -9.06 13.40
C ALA A 89 5.09 -7.75 12.60
N SER A 90 5.07 -6.57 13.27
CA SER A 90 5.07 -5.27 12.59
C SER A 90 6.33 -5.07 11.74
N LEU A 91 7.52 -4.99 12.37
CA LEU A 91 8.73 -4.60 11.65
C LEU A 91 9.14 -5.63 10.59
N VAL A 92 9.01 -6.93 10.90
CA VAL A 92 9.34 -8.00 9.95
C VAL A 92 8.44 -7.99 8.71
N SER A 93 7.21 -7.44 8.81
CA SER A 93 6.34 -7.29 7.64
C SER A 93 6.98 -6.44 6.54
N ARG A 94 7.86 -5.48 6.88
CA ARG A 94 8.61 -4.68 5.90
C ARG A 94 9.45 -5.56 4.96
N GLU A 95 10.17 -6.53 5.52
CA GLU A 95 11.01 -7.44 4.75
C GLU A 95 10.17 -8.39 3.91
N VAL A 96 9.11 -8.95 4.50
CA VAL A 96 8.20 -9.85 3.79
C VAL A 96 7.52 -9.15 2.62
N ILE A 97 7.12 -7.89 2.80
CA ILE A 97 6.59 -7.06 1.71
C ILE A 97 7.65 -6.90 0.62
N ALA A 98 8.86 -6.47 0.98
CA ALA A 98 9.93 -6.27 0.01
C ALA A 98 10.21 -7.55 -0.81
N ASP A 99 10.38 -8.68 -0.12
CA ASP A 99 10.69 -9.98 -0.72
C ASP A 99 9.52 -10.51 -1.57
N SER A 100 8.28 -10.40 -1.10
CA SER A 100 7.10 -10.87 -1.84
C SER A 100 6.87 -10.11 -3.16
N VAL A 101 7.14 -8.81 -3.17
CA VAL A 101 7.08 -7.99 -4.39
C VAL A 101 8.21 -8.35 -5.32
N GLU A 102 9.43 -8.51 -4.79
CA GLU A 102 10.59 -8.91 -5.58
C GLU A 102 10.38 -10.27 -6.26
N LEU A 103 9.88 -11.26 -5.54
CA LEU A 103 9.52 -12.58 -6.08
C LEU A 103 8.48 -12.47 -7.19
N SER A 104 7.44 -11.67 -6.99
CA SER A 104 6.36 -11.50 -7.97
C SER A 104 6.87 -10.84 -9.26
N VAL A 105 7.67 -9.77 -9.13
CA VAL A 105 8.19 -9.02 -10.29
C VAL A 105 9.22 -9.84 -11.07
N ARG A 106 10.18 -10.49 -10.38
CA ARG A 106 11.20 -11.32 -11.04
C ARG A 106 10.58 -12.56 -11.67
N GLY A 107 9.71 -13.26 -10.93
CA GLY A 107 9.07 -14.49 -11.38
C GLY A 107 8.20 -14.31 -12.63
N HIS A 108 7.51 -13.17 -12.74
CA HIS A 108 6.66 -12.86 -13.89
C HIS A 108 7.32 -11.95 -14.93
N CYS A 109 8.58 -11.56 -14.69
CA CYS A 109 9.38 -10.72 -15.58
C CYS A 109 8.72 -9.38 -15.93
N TYR A 110 8.18 -8.65 -14.95
CA TYR A 110 7.62 -7.33 -15.22
C TYR A 110 8.71 -6.30 -15.54
N ASP A 111 8.38 -5.36 -16.44
CA ASP A 111 9.32 -4.36 -16.96
C ASP A 111 9.39 -3.10 -16.09
N ALA A 112 8.32 -2.80 -15.35
CA ALA A 112 8.18 -1.63 -14.50
C ALA A 112 7.22 -1.92 -13.33
N LEU A 113 7.19 -1.05 -12.32
CA LEU A 113 6.39 -1.22 -11.12
C LEU A 113 5.71 0.08 -10.68
N VAL A 114 4.41 0.04 -10.39
CA VAL A 114 3.71 1.07 -9.61
C VAL A 114 3.31 0.46 -8.28
N GLY A 115 3.77 1.04 -7.17
CA GLY A 115 3.51 0.53 -5.83
C GLY A 115 2.61 1.44 -5.03
N LEU A 116 1.55 0.87 -4.45
CA LEU A 116 0.56 1.55 -3.63
C LEU A 116 0.61 1.02 -2.20
N ALA A 117 0.91 1.90 -1.24
CA ALA A 117 1.00 1.57 0.18
C ALA A 117 0.35 2.63 1.07
N GLY A 118 -0.16 2.21 2.22
CA GLY A 118 -0.85 3.07 3.18
C GLY A 118 -0.26 2.98 4.59
N CYS A 119 -0.22 1.80 5.18
CA CYS A 119 0.19 1.64 6.58
C CYS A 119 1.71 1.65 6.78
N ASP A 120 2.20 2.21 7.90
CA ASP A 120 3.59 2.36 8.33
C ASP A 120 4.66 1.54 7.59
N LYS A 121 4.69 0.21 7.79
CA LYS A 121 5.78 -0.65 7.29
C LYS A 121 5.65 -1.00 5.81
N THR A 122 4.47 -0.78 5.23
CA THR A 122 4.20 -1.05 3.81
C THR A 122 4.93 -0.08 2.89
N LEU A 123 5.03 1.19 3.29
CA LEU A 123 5.72 2.24 2.53
C LEU A 123 7.20 1.87 2.29
N PRO A 124 8.04 1.75 3.33
CA PRO A 124 9.44 1.39 3.13
C PRO A 124 9.60 -0.01 2.53
N GLY A 125 8.69 -0.97 2.81
CA GLY A 125 8.75 -2.31 2.20
C GLY A 125 8.63 -2.26 0.67
N LEU A 126 7.67 -1.50 0.14
CA LEU A 126 7.54 -1.30 -1.31
C LEU A 126 8.72 -0.50 -1.90
N MET A 127 9.18 0.55 -1.22
CA MET A 127 10.32 1.35 -1.67
C MET A 127 11.60 0.50 -1.73
N MET A 128 11.82 -0.37 -0.75
CA MET A 128 12.93 -1.33 -0.76
C MET A 128 12.82 -2.28 -1.95
N ALA A 129 11.64 -2.83 -2.25
CA ALA A 129 11.46 -3.68 -3.43
C ALA A 129 11.79 -2.93 -4.73
N MET A 130 11.32 -1.70 -4.90
CA MET A 130 11.60 -0.87 -6.08
C MET A 130 13.11 -0.69 -6.28
N LEU A 131 13.84 -0.33 -5.22
CA LEU A 131 15.28 -0.12 -5.26
C LEU A 131 16.06 -1.43 -5.53
N ARG A 132 15.67 -2.54 -4.91
CA ARG A 132 16.29 -3.86 -5.12
C ARG A 132 16.07 -4.39 -6.54
N LEU A 133 14.89 -4.18 -7.10
CA LEU A 133 14.54 -4.60 -8.46
C LEU A 133 15.24 -3.75 -9.53
N ASN A 134 15.47 -2.46 -9.24
CA ASN A 134 16.08 -1.51 -10.15
C ASN A 134 15.42 -1.49 -11.55
N VAL A 135 14.09 -1.62 -11.57
CA VAL A 135 13.24 -1.40 -12.74
C VAL A 135 12.57 -0.03 -12.61
N PRO A 136 12.16 0.62 -13.72
CA PRO A 136 11.39 1.85 -13.65
C PRO A 136 10.21 1.73 -12.69
N SER A 137 10.17 2.59 -11.68
CA SER A 137 9.22 2.47 -10.57
C SER A 137 8.64 3.83 -10.16
N VAL A 138 7.37 3.84 -9.75
CA VAL A 138 6.69 5.00 -9.14
C VAL A 138 5.95 4.54 -7.89
N PHE A 139 6.13 5.28 -6.81
CA PHE A 139 5.42 5.09 -5.55
C PHE A 139 4.18 6.00 -5.45
N LEU A 140 3.08 5.46 -4.93
CA LEU A 140 1.86 6.19 -4.63
C LEU A 140 1.42 5.94 -3.19
N TYR A 141 1.30 7.00 -2.41
CA TYR A 141 0.76 6.94 -1.07
C TYR A 141 -0.77 6.81 -1.09
N GLY A 142 -1.31 5.96 -0.22
CA GLY A 142 -2.75 5.72 -0.09
C GLY A 142 -3.56 6.90 0.43
N GLY A 143 -2.88 7.87 1.07
CA GLY A 143 -3.46 9.09 1.63
C GLY A 143 -3.70 9.02 3.14
N SER A 144 -3.75 10.19 3.76
CA SER A 144 -3.99 10.35 5.19
C SER A 144 -5.48 10.37 5.53
N ILE A 145 -5.84 9.88 6.72
CA ILE A 145 -7.20 9.91 7.26
C ILE A 145 -7.61 11.34 7.62
N LEU A 146 -8.89 11.66 7.47
CA LEU A 146 -9.44 12.92 8.00
C LEU A 146 -9.50 12.86 9.54
N PRO A 147 -9.36 14.01 10.23
CA PRO A 147 -9.54 14.04 11.69
C PRO A 147 -10.98 13.72 12.07
N GLY A 148 -11.15 12.97 13.16
CA GLY A 148 -12.43 12.76 13.82
C GLY A 148 -12.92 14.01 14.54
N ARG A 149 -14.18 14.02 14.96
CA ARG A 149 -14.78 15.14 15.70
C ARG A 149 -15.42 14.64 16.99
N PHE A 150 -14.93 15.12 18.14
CA PHE A 150 -15.46 14.78 19.45
C PHE A 150 -15.69 16.06 20.26
N ARG A 151 -16.96 16.32 20.63
CA ARG A 151 -17.37 17.48 21.46
C ARG A 151 -16.81 18.83 20.98
N GLY A 152 -16.86 19.04 19.66
CA GLY A 152 -16.41 20.27 19.01
C GLY A 152 -14.89 20.39 18.81
N LYS A 153 -14.12 19.36 19.17
CA LYS A 153 -12.68 19.29 18.95
C LYS A 153 -12.34 18.24 17.89
N ASP A 154 -11.24 18.46 17.20
CA ASP A 154 -10.68 17.46 16.30
C ASP A 154 -9.92 16.42 17.14
N VAL A 155 -10.06 15.15 16.78
CA VAL A 155 -9.46 14.01 17.48
C VAL A 155 -8.88 13.01 16.49
N THR A 156 -7.94 12.21 16.97
CA THR A 156 -7.19 11.20 16.24
C THR A 156 -7.10 9.91 17.06
N VAL A 157 -6.46 8.88 16.49
CA VAL A 157 -6.18 7.63 17.22
C VAL A 157 -5.28 7.84 18.44
N LEU A 158 -4.42 8.88 18.46
CA LEU A 158 -3.60 9.21 19.63
C LEU A 158 -4.46 9.58 20.82
N ASP A 159 -5.49 10.40 20.59
CA ASP A 159 -6.43 10.82 21.64
C ASP A 159 -7.14 9.61 22.26
N VAL A 160 -7.41 8.56 21.47
CA VAL A 160 -7.96 7.30 21.97
C VAL A 160 -6.96 6.57 22.87
N PHE A 161 -5.68 6.49 22.48
CA PHE A 161 -4.64 5.88 23.32
C PHE A 161 -4.46 6.63 24.64
N GLU A 162 -4.50 7.96 24.63
CA GLU A 162 -4.42 8.79 25.84
C GLU A 162 -5.70 8.65 26.69
N ALA A 163 -6.87 8.55 26.06
CA ALA A 163 -8.16 8.36 26.71
C ALA A 163 -8.24 7.04 27.49
N VAL A 164 -7.62 5.97 27.01
CA VAL A 164 -7.48 4.71 27.78
C VAL A 164 -6.73 4.97 29.10
N GLY A 165 -5.67 5.78 29.08
CA GLY A 165 -4.95 6.18 30.29
C GLY A 165 -5.80 7.04 31.22
N ALA A 166 -6.56 8.00 30.68
CA ALA A 166 -7.46 8.87 31.44
C ALA A 166 -8.60 8.06 32.10
N ASN A 167 -9.17 7.11 31.38
CA ASN A 167 -10.19 6.21 31.92
C ASN A 167 -9.63 5.34 33.06
N ALA A 168 -8.45 4.74 32.88
CA ALA A 168 -7.79 3.97 33.94
C ALA A 168 -7.45 4.82 35.18
N ALA A 169 -7.17 6.12 35.01
CA ALA A 169 -6.95 7.07 36.10
C ALA A 169 -8.25 7.61 36.74
N GLY A 170 -9.42 7.22 36.24
CA GLY A 170 -10.72 7.68 36.72
C GLY A 170 -11.07 9.12 36.31
N THR A 171 -10.35 9.71 35.36
CA THR A 171 -10.58 11.08 34.87
C THR A 171 -11.40 11.13 33.58
N MET A 172 -11.78 9.98 33.03
CA MET A 172 -12.73 9.83 31.90
C MET A 172 -13.68 8.67 32.17
N SER A 173 -14.97 8.84 31.85
CA SER A 173 -15.97 7.78 32.01
C SER A 173 -15.87 6.72 30.91
N ASP A 174 -16.37 5.51 31.16
CA ASP A 174 -16.46 4.46 30.12
C ASP A 174 -17.34 4.90 28.94
N ALA A 175 -18.40 5.68 29.23
CA ALA A 175 -19.29 6.21 28.20
C ALA A 175 -18.58 7.23 27.30
N ASP A 176 -17.75 8.10 27.88
CA ASP A 176 -16.97 9.09 27.13
C ASP A 176 -15.89 8.41 26.27
N LEU A 177 -15.24 7.37 26.79
CA LEU A 177 -14.26 6.57 26.04
C LEU A 177 -14.93 5.85 24.86
N ALA A 178 -16.09 5.22 25.10
CA ALA A 178 -16.87 4.54 24.07
C ALA A 178 -17.39 5.50 22.98
N GLU A 179 -17.80 6.72 23.36
CA GLU A 179 -18.18 7.75 22.39
C GLU A 179 -16.97 8.16 21.52
N LEU A 180 -15.80 8.39 22.14
CA LEU A 180 -14.58 8.82 21.46
C LEU A 180 -14.07 7.78 20.43
N GLU A 181 -14.03 6.49 20.78
CA GLU A 181 -13.49 5.46 19.88
C GLU A 181 -14.30 5.31 18.57
N THR A 182 -15.60 5.65 18.59
CA THR A 182 -16.46 5.57 17.41
C THR A 182 -16.25 6.69 16.39
N VAL A 183 -15.64 7.81 16.82
CA VAL A 183 -15.50 9.02 15.99
C VAL A 183 -14.06 9.35 15.60
N ALA A 184 -13.06 8.74 16.26
CA ALA A 184 -11.65 9.09 16.08
C ALA A 184 -11.07 8.76 14.69
N CYS A 185 -11.62 7.76 14.00
CA CYS A 185 -11.17 7.30 12.69
C CYS A 185 -12.31 7.35 11.66
N PRO A 186 -12.64 8.53 11.10
CA PRO A 186 -13.88 8.74 10.34
C PRO A 186 -13.82 8.28 8.88
N SER A 187 -12.64 7.98 8.33
CA SER A 187 -12.48 7.67 6.90
C SER A 187 -11.41 6.59 6.65
N ALA A 188 -11.30 6.18 5.39
CA ALA A 188 -10.09 5.50 4.93
C ALA A 188 -8.88 6.45 5.00
N GLY A 189 -7.69 5.89 5.16
CA GLY A 189 -6.42 6.61 5.20
C GLY A 189 -5.56 6.24 6.39
N SER A 190 -4.28 6.57 6.32
CA SER A 190 -3.31 6.33 7.39
C SER A 190 -3.39 7.38 8.49
N CYS A 191 -2.82 7.09 9.66
CA CYS A 191 -2.85 7.98 10.82
C CYS A 191 -2.49 9.44 10.45
N GLY A 192 -3.33 10.39 10.86
CA GLY A 192 -3.27 11.81 10.45
C GLY A 192 -2.02 12.57 10.92
N GLY A 193 -1.39 12.13 12.01
CA GLY A 193 -0.19 12.76 12.55
C GLY A 193 1.08 12.49 11.73
N GLN A 194 2.18 13.16 12.07
CA GLN A 194 3.51 12.92 11.49
C GLN A 194 4.15 11.66 12.08
N TYR A 195 3.46 10.53 11.92
CA TYR A 195 3.97 9.20 12.23
C TYR A 195 4.70 8.60 11.04
N THR A 196 5.03 7.31 11.09
CA THR A 196 5.80 6.63 10.05
C THR A 196 5.15 6.77 8.67
N ALA A 197 3.84 6.53 8.53
CA ALA A 197 3.18 6.58 7.22
C ALA A 197 3.34 7.94 6.52
N ASN A 198 2.92 9.04 7.16
CA ASN A 198 3.06 10.39 6.57
C ASN A 198 4.55 10.78 6.41
N SER A 199 5.40 10.47 7.38
CA SER A 199 6.84 10.76 7.28
C SER A 199 7.48 10.06 6.07
N MET A 200 7.16 8.77 5.86
CA MET A 200 7.67 8.01 4.73
C MET A 200 7.03 8.43 3.40
N ALA A 201 5.80 8.93 3.40
CA ALA A 201 5.21 9.55 2.22
C ALA A 201 6.01 10.80 1.79
N TYR A 202 6.33 11.70 2.72
CA TYR A 202 7.21 12.86 2.42
C TYR A 202 8.59 12.42 1.96
N VAL A 203 9.20 11.42 2.60
CA VAL A 203 10.49 10.88 2.16
C VAL A 203 10.41 10.38 0.72
N SER A 204 9.32 9.70 0.34
CA SER A 204 9.15 9.16 -1.01
C SER A 204 9.11 10.25 -2.09
N GLU A 205 8.47 11.38 -1.79
CA GLU A 205 8.44 12.55 -2.67
C GLU A 205 9.81 13.23 -2.69
N ALA A 206 10.44 13.43 -1.52
CA ALA A 206 11.73 14.10 -1.39
C ALA A 206 12.86 13.38 -2.14
N ILE A 207 12.84 12.04 -2.19
CA ILE A 207 13.83 11.24 -2.94
C ILE A 207 13.44 11.05 -4.41
N GLY A 208 12.32 11.61 -4.87
CA GLY A 208 11.85 11.54 -6.26
C GLY A 208 11.27 10.18 -6.67
N LEU A 209 10.89 9.34 -5.71
CA LEU A 209 10.26 8.04 -5.98
C LEU A 209 8.75 8.17 -6.17
N ALA A 210 8.14 9.20 -5.57
CA ALA A 210 6.75 9.58 -5.73
C ALA A 210 6.60 10.88 -6.53
N LEU A 211 5.41 11.14 -7.06
CA LEU A 211 5.11 12.37 -7.80
C LEU A 211 5.04 13.58 -6.85
N PRO A 212 5.44 14.78 -7.29
CA PRO A 212 5.27 15.99 -6.49
C PRO A 212 3.82 16.24 -6.07
N GLY A 213 3.60 16.56 -4.80
CA GLY A 213 2.28 16.79 -4.21
C GLY A 213 1.43 15.52 -4.02
N SER A 214 2.06 14.34 -4.00
CA SER A 214 1.35 13.06 -3.79
C SER A 214 1.36 12.56 -2.35
N ALA A 215 2.20 13.14 -1.49
CA ALA A 215 2.26 12.85 -0.05
C ALA A 215 1.15 13.55 0.75
#